data_AF-A0A8G1IYI4-F1
#
_entry.id   AF-A0A8G1IYI4-F1
#
_cell.length_a   1.000
_cell.length_b   1.000
_cell.length_c   1.000
_cell.angle_alpha   90.00
_cell.angle_beta   90.00
_cell.angle_gamma   90.00
#
_symmetry.space_group_name_H-M   'P 1'
#
loop_
_entity.id
_entity.type
_entity.pdbx_description
1 polymer ?
#
loop_
_entity_poly.entity_id
_entity_poly.type
_entity_poly.pdbx_seq_one_letter_code
_entity_poly.pdbx_strand_id
1 'polypeptide(L)'
;MTRNFDCEFVSQLAANIDANVLPVLESTNEVLPDLSALDRSLYTALMLPMAAAYTVATATVTECMSGAAECFREMRTALDGCVQDMQAADEACATEFGEN
;
A
#
# COMPACT_ATOMS: atom_id res chain seq x y z
N MET A 1 18.32 -28.60 -6.82
CA MET A 1 16.85 -28.43 -6.85
C MET A 1 16.60 -26.97 -6.52
N THR A 2 16.19 -26.15 -7.49
CA THR A 2 15.94 -24.72 -7.28
C THR A 2 14.66 -24.61 -6.46
N ARG A 3 14.69 -23.95 -5.29
CA ARG A 3 13.47 -23.66 -4.54
C ARG A 3 12.59 -22.77 -5.42
N ASN A 4 11.38 -23.24 -5.75
CA ASN A 4 10.43 -22.47 -6.57
C ASN A 4 9.81 -21.29 -5.79
N PHE A 5 9.93 -21.29 -4.47
CA PHE A 5 9.46 -20.23 -3.58
C PHE A 5 10.56 -19.88 -2.57
N ASP A 6 10.89 -18.59 -2.48
CA ASP A 6 11.89 -18.04 -1.57
C ASP A 6 11.18 -17.21 -0.48
N CYS A 7 10.99 -17.82 0.69
CA CYS A 7 10.32 -17.17 1.82
C CYS A 7 11.08 -15.94 2.31
N GLU A 8 12.41 -15.92 2.20
CA GLU A 8 13.22 -14.78 2.66
C GLU A 8 13.01 -13.59 1.73
N PHE A 9 13.07 -13.82 0.42
CA PHE A 9 12.79 -12.79 -0.58
C PHE A 9 11.37 -12.21 -0.42
N VAL A 10 10.36 -13.07 -0.28
CA VAL A 10 8.95 -12.63 -0.14
C VAL A 10 8.74 -11.86 1.17
N SER A 11 9.35 -12.29 2.27
CA SER A 11 9.27 -11.57 3.55
C SER A 11 9.97 -10.21 3.48
N GLN A 12 11.12 -10.13 2.79
CA GLN A 12 11.80 -8.85 2.55
C GLN A 12 10.97 -7.92 1.66
N LEU A 13 10.26 -8.45 0.67
CA LEU A 13 9.35 -7.65 -0.17
C LEU A 13 8.22 -7.04 0.66
N ALA A 14 7.58 -7.82 1.54
CA ALA A 14 6.55 -7.33 2.45
C ALA A 14 7.09 -6.23 3.38
N ALA A 15 8.26 -6.45 4.00
CA ALA A 15 8.90 -5.45 4.86
C ALA A 15 9.29 -4.17 4.08
N ASN A 16 9.72 -4.30 2.83
CA ASN A 16 10.06 -3.15 1.99
C ASN A 16 8.84 -2.31 1.61
N ILE A 17 7.66 -2.93 1.43
CA ILE A 17 6.39 -2.22 1.19
C ILE A 17 6.03 -1.38 2.43
N ASP A 18 6.12 -1.96 3.61
CA ASP A 18 5.85 -1.28 4.88
C ASP A 18 6.83 -0.14 5.15
N ALA A 19 8.11 -0.32 4.83
CA ALA A 19 9.15 0.66 5.11
C ALA A 19 9.21 1.82 4.10
N ASN A 20 8.89 1.57 2.82
CA ASN A 20 9.18 2.52 1.74
C ASN A 20 7.95 3.01 0.98
N VAL A 21 6.86 2.23 0.92
CA VAL A 21 5.71 2.55 0.07
C VAL A 21 4.57 3.13 0.89
N LEU A 22 4.15 2.45 1.96
CA LEU A 22 3.07 2.92 2.82
C LEU A 22 3.34 4.30 3.43
N PRO A 23 4.56 4.63 3.94
CA PRO A 23 4.81 5.95 4.51
C PRO A 23 4.69 7.08 3.49
N VAL A 24 5.05 6.83 2.23
CA VAL A 24 4.93 7.83 1.16
C VAL A 24 3.46 8.08 0.83
N LEU A 25 2.66 7.02 0.72
CA LEU A 25 1.23 7.15 0.44
C LEU A 25 0.49 7.81 1.62
N GLU A 26 0.85 7.47 2.86
CA GLU A 26 0.27 8.05 4.06
C GLU A 26 0.74 9.48 4.31
N SER A 27 1.96 9.86 3.92
CA SER A 27 2.44 11.25 4.01
C SER A 27 1.57 12.21 3.19
N THR A 28 0.89 11.72 2.15
CA THR A 28 -0.05 12.54 1.40
C THR A 28 -1.22 13.00 2.27
N ASN A 29 -1.67 12.19 3.24
CA ASN A 29 -2.73 12.56 4.18
C ASN A 29 -2.36 13.76 5.07
N GLU A 30 -1.07 14.03 5.28
CA GLU A 30 -0.61 15.20 6.04
C GLU A 30 -0.80 16.50 5.24
N VAL A 31 -0.75 16.42 3.91
CA VAL A 31 -0.82 17.56 2.98
C VAL A 31 -2.25 17.83 2.49
N LEU A 32 -3.14 16.83 2.56
CA LEU A 32 -4.55 16.96 2.17
C LEU A 32 -5.33 18.09 2.87
N PRO A 33 -5.16 18.35 4.19
CA PRO A 33 -5.81 19.46 4.87
C PRO A 33 -5.36 20.83 4.33
N ASP A 34 -4.07 20.97 4.03
CA ASP A 34 -3.50 22.20 3.48
C ASP A 34 -3.99 22.45 2.05
N LEU A 35 -4.07 21.39 1.23
CA LEU A 35 -4.65 21.45 -0.12
C LEU A 35 -6.14 21.83 -0.08
N SER A 36 -6.89 21.31 0.89
CA SER A 36 -8.31 21.61 1.10
C SER A 36 -8.53 23.03 1.64
N ALA A 37 -7.61 23.55 2.46
CA ALA A 37 -7.66 24.93 2.96
C ALA A 37 -7.45 25.96 1.83
N LEU A 38 -6.57 25.64 0.88
CA LEU A 38 -6.33 26.42 -0.33
C LEU A 38 -7.59 26.55 -1.18
N ASP A 39 -8.41 25.50 -1.26
CA ASP A 39 -9.64 25.45 -2.06
C ASP A 39 -10.57 26.65 -1.75
N ARG A 40 -10.76 26.95 -0.46
CA ARG A 40 -11.60 28.08 0.01
C ARG A 40 -11.02 29.45 -0.35
N SER A 41 -9.70 29.57 -0.46
CA SER A 41 -9.01 30.79 -0.89
C SER A 41 -9.03 30.98 -2.41
N LEU A 42 -9.07 29.89 -3.18
CA LEU A 42 -9.12 29.94 -4.64
C LEU A 42 -10.49 30.42 -5.14
N TYR A 43 -11.57 30.10 -4.43
CA TYR A 43 -12.91 30.64 -4.73
C TYR A 43 -13.03 32.16 -4.54
N THR A 44 -12.12 32.79 -3.78
CA THR A 44 -12.10 34.25 -3.57
C THR A 44 -11.02 34.96 -4.38
N ALA A 45 -9.92 34.27 -4.72
CA ALA A 45 -8.78 34.85 -5.43
C ALA A 45 -8.77 34.59 -6.95
N LEU A 46 -9.48 33.58 -7.44
CA LEU A 46 -9.48 33.16 -8.85
C LEU A 46 -10.88 33.04 -9.44
N MET A 47 -10.96 32.88 -10.77
CA MET A 47 -12.22 32.61 -11.44
C MET A 47 -12.76 31.23 -11.06
N LEU A 48 -14.07 31.16 -10.81
CA LEU A 48 -14.85 29.96 -10.46
C LEU A 48 -14.45 28.65 -11.17
N PRO A 49 -14.19 28.62 -12.50
CA PRO A 49 -13.79 27.41 -13.20
C PRO A 49 -12.44 26.84 -12.73
N MET A 50 -11.51 27.72 -12.35
CA MET A 50 -10.17 27.33 -11.91
C MET A 50 -10.20 26.76 -10.48
N ALA A 51 -11.03 27.33 -9.60
CA ALA A 51 -11.29 26.76 -8.29
C ALA A 51 -11.93 25.37 -8.41
N ALA A 52 -12.95 25.22 -9.25
CA ALA A 52 -13.60 23.93 -9.47
C ALA A 52 -12.65 22.84 -10.02
N ALA A 53 -11.76 23.19 -10.97
CA ALA A 53 -10.75 22.27 -11.48
C ALA A 53 -9.75 21.83 -10.40
N TYR A 54 -9.36 22.75 -9.51
CA TYR A 54 -8.49 22.46 -8.38
C TYR A 54 -9.16 21.55 -7.34
N THR A 55 -10.43 21.81 -7.00
CA THR A 55 -11.23 20.94 -6.12
C THR A 55 -11.28 19.52 -6.65
N VAL A 56 -11.57 19.34 -7.95
CA VAL A 56 -11.62 18.02 -8.60
C VAL A 56 -10.27 17.33 -8.56
N ALA A 57 -9.19 18.03 -8.91
CA ALA A 57 -7.84 17.47 -8.88
C ALA A 57 -7.44 17.01 -7.47
N THR A 58 -7.74 17.82 -6.45
CA THR A 58 -7.44 17.49 -5.05
C THR A 58 -8.24 16.28 -4.57
N ALA A 59 -9.52 16.20 -4.93
CA ALA A 59 -10.37 15.06 -4.62
C ALA A 59 -9.86 13.76 -5.28
N THR A 60 -9.50 13.82 -6.57
CA THR A 60 -8.95 12.65 -7.29
C THR A 60 -7.63 12.19 -6.66
N VAL A 61 -6.72 13.10 -6.34
CA VAL A 61 -5.45 12.73 -5.67
C VAL A 61 -5.71 12.09 -4.31
N THR A 62 -6.65 12.62 -3.53
CA THR A 62 -7.04 12.05 -2.24
C THR A 62 -7.52 10.61 -2.36
N GLU A 63 -8.47 10.38 -3.27
CA GLU A 63 -9.08 9.06 -3.48
C GLU A 63 -8.08 8.05 -4.06
N CYS A 64 -7.26 8.45 -5.04
CA CYS A 64 -6.23 7.59 -5.61
C CYS A 64 -5.16 7.20 -4.57
N MET A 65 -4.75 8.13 -3.70
CA MET A 65 -3.72 7.84 -2.70
C MET A 65 -4.25 6.94 -1.59
N SER A 66 -5.49 7.14 -1.12
CA SER A 66 -6.08 6.24 -0.13
C SER A 66 -6.29 4.84 -0.71
N GLY A 67 -6.81 4.75 -1.93
CA GLY A 67 -7.02 3.47 -2.62
C GLY A 67 -5.70 2.74 -2.88
N ALA A 68 -4.65 3.44 -3.30
CA ALA A 68 -3.33 2.85 -3.47
C ALA A 68 -2.79 2.29 -2.15
N ALA A 69 -2.88 3.06 -1.05
CA ALA A 69 -2.42 2.60 0.26
C ALA A 69 -3.13 1.33 0.72
N GLU A 70 -4.45 1.24 0.49
CA GLU A 70 -5.24 0.05 0.79
C GLU A 70 -4.78 -1.18 -0.02
N CYS A 71 -4.62 -1.03 -1.34
CA CYS A 71 -4.11 -2.11 -2.19
C CYS A 71 -2.73 -2.60 -1.77
N PHE A 72 -1.81 -1.71 -1.35
CA PHE A 72 -0.49 -2.12 -0.87
C PHE A 72 -0.54 -2.84 0.47
N ARG A 73 -1.47 -2.49 1.37
CA ARG A 73 -1.68 -3.23 2.63
C ARG A 73 -2.27 -4.63 2.38
N GLU A 74 -3.23 -4.74 1.47
CA GLU A 74 -3.78 -6.04 1.06
C GLU A 74 -2.70 -6.92 0.44
N MET A 75 -1.87 -6.35 -0.45
CA MET A 75 -0.76 -7.06 -1.07
C MET A 75 0.26 -7.53 -0.01
N ARG A 76 0.62 -6.68 0.95
CA ARG A 76 1.50 -7.05 2.07
C ARG A 76 0.90 -8.19 2.90
N THR A 77 -0.39 -8.15 3.18
CA THR A 77 -1.10 -9.22 3.91
C THR A 77 -1.10 -10.53 3.13
N ALA A 78 -1.32 -10.48 1.82
CA ALA A 78 -1.26 -11.65 0.95
C ALA A 78 0.16 -12.27 0.90
N LEU A 79 1.21 -11.44 0.84
CA LEU A 79 2.59 -11.90 0.86
C LEU A 79 2.94 -12.62 2.18
N ASP A 80 2.53 -12.07 3.32
CA ASP A 80 2.68 -12.72 4.63
C ASP A 80 1.94 -14.08 4.65
N GLY A 81 0.72 -14.12 4.12
CA GLY A 81 -0.06 -15.36 3.99
C GLY A 81 0.66 -16.42 3.17
N CYS A 82 1.23 -16.06 2.02
CA CYS A 82 2.00 -16.99 1.19
C CYS A 82 3.22 -17.57 1.92
N VAL A 83 3.90 -16.77 2.74
CA VAL A 83 5.04 -17.26 3.53
C VAL A 83 4.57 -18.26 4.59
N GLN A 84 3.47 -17.98 5.28
CA GLN A 84 2.89 -18.89 6.28
C GLN A 84 2.44 -20.20 5.65
N ASP A 85 1.75 -20.15 4.50
CA ASP A 85 1.28 -21.33 3.78
C ASP A 85 2.45 -22.21 3.33
N MET A 86 3.53 -21.61 2.84
CA MET A 86 4.73 -22.35 2.43
C MET A 86 5.43 -23.01 3.62
N GLN A 87 5.54 -22.32 4.77
CA GLN A 87 6.13 -22.88 5.98
C GLN A 87 5.29 -24.05 6.52
N ALA A 88 3.97 -23.92 6.53
CA ALA A 88 3.06 -24.98 6.95
C ALA A 88 3.15 -26.21 6.02
N ALA A 89 3.29 -25.99 4.71
CA ALA A 89 3.49 -27.08 3.75
C ALA A 89 4.84 -27.79 3.94
N ASP A 90 5.93 -27.04 4.19
CA ASP A 90 7.25 -27.60 4.48
C ASP A 90 7.22 -28.43 5.78
N GLU A 91 6.56 -27.94 6.84
CA GLU A 91 6.40 -28.66 8.12
C GLU A 91 5.55 -29.93 7.98
N ALA A 92 4.43 -29.86 7.25
CA ALA A 92 3.59 -31.02 6.97
C ALA A 92 4.37 -32.10 6.19
N CYS A 93 5.14 -31.69 5.17
CA CYS A 93 6.00 -32.62 4.44
C CYS A 93 7.09 -33.23 5.33
N ALA A 94 7.72 -32.43 6.19
CA ALA A 94 8.72 -32.92 7.13
C ALA A 94 8.14 -33.93 8.13
N THR A 95 6.90 -33.74 8.56
CA THR A 95 6.19 -34.66 9.47
C THR A 95 5.86 -35.97 8.76
N GLU A 96 5.24 -35.90 7.58
CA GLU A 96 4.81 -37.06 6.80
C GLU A 96 5.98 -37.94 6.28
N PHE A 97 7.14 -37.33 6.00
CA PHE A 97 8.30 -38.05 5.44
C PHE A 97 9.48 -38.22 6.41
N GLY A 98 9.49 -37.52 7.55
CA GLY A 98 10.59 -37.49 8.53
C GLY A 98 10.39 -38.38 9.75
N GLU A 99 9.16 -38.84 10.05
CA GLU A 99 8.91 -39.85 11.08
C GLU A 99 9.08 -41.27 10.51
N ASN A 100 10.31 -41.77 10.51
CA ASN A 100 10.67 -43.19 10.56
C ASN A 100 11.85 -43.39 11.53
#